data_AF-A0A962QFZ9-F1
#
_entry.id   AF-A0A962QFZ9-F1
#
_cell.length_a   1.000
_cell.length_b   1.000
_cell.length_c   1.000
_cell.angle_alpha   90.00
_cell.angle_beta   90.00
_cell.angle_gamma   90.00
#
_symmetry.space_group_name_H-M   'P 1'
#
loop_
_entity.id
_entity.type
_entity.pdbx_description
1 polymer ?
#
loop_
_entity_poly.entity_id
_entity_poly.type
_entity_poly.pdbx_seq_one_letter_code
_entity_poly.pdbx_strand_id
1 'polypeptide(L)'
;MNKPLFLNYNKTDLDREYDNRSKVSNAADYINRWTALSAQVRTDGPAQLDIAYGPSEDETLDVFPVAGVSKAPIHVFFHGGYWKA
;
A
#
# COMPACT_ATOMS: atom_id res chain seq x y z
N MET A 1 2.91 -27.43 20.27
CA MET A 1 3.18 -26.00 20.03
C MET A 1 4.68 -25.67 19.94
N ASN A 2 5.61 -26.53 20.39
CA ASN A 2 7.06 -26.25 20.35
C ASN A 2 7.84 -26.97 19.24
N LYS A 3 7.19 -27.56 18.22
CA LYS A 3 7.92 -28.21 17.13
C LYS A 3 8.51 -27.13 16.20
N PRO A 4 9.83 -27.10 15.96
CA PRO A 4 10.43 -26.20 14.99
C PRO A 4 9.87 -26.50 13.58
N LEU A 5 9.52 -25.44 12.85
CA LEU A 5 9.04 -25.50 11.46
C LEU A 5 10.11 -25.00 10.49
N PHE A 6 10.82 -23.93 10.86
CA PHE A 6 11.93 -23.36 10.09
C PHE A 6 13.05 -22.96 11.03
N LEU A 7 14.25 -23.50 10.84
CA LEU A 7 15.37 -23.34 11.77
C LEU A 7 14.91 -23.66 13.21
N ASN A 8 15.06 -22.72 14.14
CA ASN A 8 14.64 -22.79 15.53
C ASN A 8 13.25 -22.17 15.80
N TYR A 9 12.55 -21.68 14.78
CA TYR A 9 11.23 -21.07 14.92
C TYR A 9 10.11 -22.10 14.85
N ASN A 10 9.19 -22.06 15.82
CA ASN A 10 7.90 -22.74 15.67
C ASN A 10 6.92 -21.83 14.88
N LYS A 11 5.70 -22.33 14.60
CA LYS A 11 4.70 -21.56 13.84
C LYS A 11 4.40 -20.20 14.49
N THR A 12 4.17 -20.15 15.79
CA THR A 12 3.85 -18.91 16.51
C THR A 12 4.97 -17.89 16.42
N ASP A 13 6.23 -18.34 16.45
CA ASP A 13 7.35 -17.45 16.25
C ASP A 13 7.38 -16.88 14.82
N LEU A 14 7.16 -17.72 13.81
CA LEU A 14 7.08 -17.27 12.43
C LEU A 14 5.92 -16.30 12.18
N ASP A 15 4.74 -16.57 12.77
CA ASP A 15 3.58 -15.68 12.68
C ASP A 15 3.94 -14.28 13.22
N ARG A 16 4.64 -14.22 14.36
CA ARG A 16 5.13 -12.97 14.95
C ARG A 16 6.16 -12.28 14.05
N GLU A 17 7.03 -13.03 13.39
CA GLU A 17 8.03 -12.42 12.50
C GLU A 17 7.43 -11.81 11.22
N TYR A 18 6.31 -12.35 10.74
CA TYR A 18 5.56 -11.80 9.59
C TYR A 18 4.54 -10.72 9.98
N ASP A 19 4.24 -10.53 11.26
CA ASP A 19 3.41 -9.44 11.74
C ASP A 19 4.20 -8.14 11.86
N ASN A 20 4.48 -7.53 10.71
CA ASN A 20 5.14 -6.22 10.64
C ASN A 20 4.33 -5.11 11.33
N ARG A 21 3.01 -5.25 11.43
CA ARG A 21 2.15 -4.24 12.08
C ARG A 21 2.40 -4.23 13.58
N SER A 22 2.48 -5.40 14.21
CA SER A 22 2.79 -5.52 15.65
C SER A 22 4.18 -5.02 16.02
N LYS A 23 5.13 -5.03 15.07
CA LYS A 23 6.51 -4.56 15.26
C LYS A 23 6.66 -3.05 15.33
N VAL A 24 5.60 -2.29 14.99
CA VAL A 24 5.59 -0.83 15.03
C VAL A 24 4.51 -0.37 15.98
N SER A 25 4.90 0.15 17.14
CA SER A 25 4.00 0.48 18.26
C SER A 25 2.86 1.45 17.89
N ASN A 26 3.08 2.32 16.91
CA ASN A 26 2.11 3.29 16.40
C ASN A 26 1.73 3.06 14.93
N ALA A 27 1.73 1.81 14.45
CA ALA A 27 1.38 1.46 13.07
C ALA A 27 0.02 2.05 12.62
N ALA A 28 -0.97 2.07 13.52
CA ALA A 28 -2.30 2.61 13.24
C ALA A 28 -2.26 4.10 12.89
N ASP A 29 -1.41 4.89 13.55
CA ASP A 29 -1.29 6.33 13.29
C ASP A 29 -0.73 6.59 11.88
N TYR A 30 0.25 5.80 11.45
CA TYR A 30 0.77 5.88 10.08
C TYR A 30 -0.30 5.54 9.05
N ILE A 31 -1.07 4.47 9.27
CA ILE A 31 -2.16 4.07 8.36
C ILE A 31 -3.20 5.18 8.26
N ASN A 32 -3.67 5.70 9.41
CA ASN A 32 -4.65 6.79 9.44
C ASN A 32 -4.13 8.04 8.74
N ARG A 33 -2.85 8.38 8.96
CA ARG A 33 -2.20 9.51 8.28
C ARG A 33 -2.13 9.29 6.77
N TRP A 34 -1.77 8.10 6.30
CA TRP A 34 -1.74 7.79 4.86
C TRP A 34 -3.13 7.91 4.25
N THR A 35 -4.17 7.37 4.89
CA THR A 35 -5.55 7.50 4.42
C THR A 35 -5.96 8.96 4.30
N ALA A 36 -5.69 9.78 5.31
CA ALA A 36 -6.04 11.21 5.31
C ALA A 36 -5.29 11.98 4.21
N LEU A 37 -3.96 11.77 4.08
CA LEU A 37 -3.16 12.43 3.07
C LEU A 37 -3.54 11.99 1.65
N SER A 38 -3.83 10.71 1.43
CA SER A 38 -4.30 10.21 0.13
C SER A 38 -5.63 10.84 -0.27
N ALA A 39 -6.57 10.98 0.67
CA ALA A 39 -7.84 11.66 0.42
C ALA A 39 -7.61 13.13 0.02
N GLN A 40 -6.71 13.83 0.71
CA GLN A 40 -6.34 15.20 0.41
C GLN A 40 -5.67 15.35 -0.98
N VAL A 41 -4.70 14.49 -1.31
CA VAL A 41 -3.96 14.54 -2.59
C VAL A 41 -4.91 14.38 -3.79
N ARG A 42 -5.96 13.56 -3.66
CA ARG A 42 -7.00 13.41 -4.70
C ARG A 42 -7.80 14.69 -4.95
N THR A 43 -7.78 15.66 -4.04
CA THR A 43 -8.52 16.93 -4.15
C THR A 43 -7.63 18.16 -4.37
N ASP A 44 -6.34 18.07 -4.04
CA ASP A 44 -5.43 19.24 -4.03
C ASP A 44 -4.98 19.70 -5.43
N GLY A 45 -5.20 18.90 -6.49
CA GLY A 45 -4.76 19.24 -7.83
C GLY A 45 -5.38 18.37 -8.92
N PRO A 46 -4.85 18.43 -10.15
CA PRO A 46 -5.29 17.56 -11.24
C PRO A 46 -5.15 16.09 -10.84
N ALA A 47 -6.25 15.35 -10.91
CA ALA A 47 -6.30 13.92 -10.68
C ALA A 47 -7.27 13.28 -11.67
N GLN A 48 -6.88 12.14 -12.22
CA GLN A 48 -7.75 11.24 -12.97
C GLN A 48 -7.77 9.93 -12.18
N LEU A 49 -8.90 9.65 -11.55
CA LEU A 49 -9.04 8.53 -10.63
C LEU A 49 -9.68 7.33 -11.32
N ASP A 50 -9.42 6.14 -10.80
CA ASP A 50 -10.11 4.90 -11.17
C ASP A 50 -10.05 4.57 -12.68
N ILE A 51 -8.91 4.87 -13.33
CA ILE A 51 -8.72 4.52 -14.75
C ILE A 51 -8.52 3.02 -14.85
N ALA A 52 -9.45 2.33 -15.51
CA ALA A 52 -9.34 0.90 -15.76
C ALA A 52 -8.17 0.59 -16.71
N TYR A 53 -7.33 -0.38 -16.33
CA TYR A 53 -6.29 -0.96 -17.18
C TYR A 53 -6.54 -2.44 -17.51
N GLY A 54 -7.49 -3.08 -16.83
CA GLY A 54 -7.85 -4.48 -16.99
C GLY A 54 -9.35 -4.75 -16.83
N PRO A 55 -9.78 -6.01 -16.99
CA PRO A 55 -11.19 -6.39 -16.95
C PRO A 55 -11.83 -6.47 -15.55
N SER A 56 -11.05 -6.55 -14.47
CA SER A 56 -11.58 -6.65 -13.10
C SER A 56 -11.72 -5.29 -12.42
N GLU A 57 -12.57 -5.24 -11.38
CA GLU A 57 -12.85 -4.01 -10.62
C GLU A 57 -11.61 -3.44 -9.92
N ASP A 58 -10.66 -4.29 -9.53
CA ASP A 58 -9.42 -3.89 -8.85
C ASP A 58 -8.29 -3.50 -9.83
N GLU A 59 -8.45 -3.70 -11.14
CA GLU A 59 -7.47 -3.34 -12.16
C GLU A 59 -7.64 -1.88 -12.59
N THR A 60 -7.45 -0.98 -11.63
CA THR A 60 -7.53 0.47 -11.81
C THR A 60 -6.25 1.16 -11.38
N LEU A 61 -6.04 2.39 -11.89
CA LEU A 61 -4.95 3.26 -11.46
C LEU A 61 -5.41 4.72 -11.37
N ASP A 62 -4.76 5.47 -10.49
CA ASP A 62 -4.89 6.92 -10.39
C ASP A 62 -3.72 7.60 -11.10
N VAL A 63 -4.00 8.63 -11.92
CA VAL A 63 -2.99 9.47 -12.57
C VAL A 63 -3.04 10.90 -12.00
N PHE A 64 -1.90 11.36 -11.50
CA PHE A 64 -1.72 12.71 -10.96
C PHE A 64 -0.78 13.53 -11.87
N PRO A 65 -1.31 14.23 -12.90
CA PRO A 65 -0.48 14.95 -13.85
C PRO A 65 0.08 16.27 -13.28
N VAL A 66 1.26 16.66 -13.77
CA VAL A 66 1.84 17.98 -13.47
C VAL A 66 1.11 19.04 -14.30
N ALA A 67 0.47 19.99 -13.63
CA ALA A 67 -0.35 21.01 -14.29
C ALA A 67 0.48 21.83 -15.30
N GLY A 68 -0.04 21.96 -16.53
CA GLY A 68 0.57 22.75 -17.59
C GLY A 68 1.82 22.15 -18.24
N VAL A 69 2.22 20.92 -17.87
CA VAL A 69 3.40 20.26 -18.44
C VAL A 69 2.98 19.13 -19.37
N SER A 70 3.39 19.21 -20.63
CA SER A 70 3.24 18.12 -21.59
C SER A 70 4.43 17.16 -21.54
N LYS A 71 4.18 15.86 -21.76
CA LYS A 71 5.21 14.80 -21.81
C LYS A 71 6.12 14.74 -20.57
N ALA A 72 5.56 14.96 -19.39
CA ALA A 72 6.29 14.76 -18.13
C ALA A 72 6.74 13.29 -17.98
N PRO A 73 7.89 13.02 -17.34
CA PRO A 73 8.28 11.67 -16.96
C PRO A 73 7.21 11.00 -16.09
N ILE A 74 7.03 9.69 -16.29
CA ILE A 74 6.05 8.91 -15.53
C ILE A 74 6.76 8.22 -14.37
N HIS A 75 6.26 8.44 -13.15
CA HIS A 75 6.60 7.67 -11.98
C HIS A 75 5.43 6.74 -11.64
N VAL A 76 5.70 5.44 -11.55
CA VAL A 76 4.69 4.42 -11.22
C VAL A 76 4.97 3.90 -9.82
N PHE A 77 3.96 3.91 -8.96
CA PHE A 77 4.02 3.38 -7.60
C PHE A 77 3.10 2.18 -7.46
N PHE A 78 3.61 1.10 -6.86
CA PHE A 78 2.84 -0.11 -6.53
C PHE A 78 2.77 -0.24 -5.01
N HIS A 79 1.55 -0.34 -4.45
CA HIS A 79 1.38 -0.46 -3.01
C HIS A 79 1.70 -1.89 -2.52
N GLY A 80 2.03 -1.97 -1.22
CA GLY A 80 2.22 -3.25 -0.51
C GLY A 80 0.92 -3.79 0.07
N GLY A 81 0.99 -4.37 1.28
CA GLY A 81 -0.20 -4.88 1.98
C GLY A 81 -0.39 -6.40 1.90
N TYR A 82 0.71 -7.15 1.69
CA TYR A 82 0.70 -8.62 1.68
C TYR A 82 -0.29 -9.26 0.68
N TRP A 83 -0.72 -8.52 -0.35
CA TRP A 83 -1.74 -8.94 -1.32
C TRP A 83 -3.08 -9.36 -0.67
N LYS A 84 -3.43 -8.76 0.48
CA LYS A 84 -4.64 -9.10 1.25
C LYS A 84 -5.39 -7.88 1.81
N ALA A 85 -4.78 -6.70 1.70
CA ALA A 85 -5.22 -5.48 2.34
C ALA A 85 -6.25 -4.74 1.49
#